data_AF-A0A935FFV5-F1
#
_entry.id   AF-A0A935FFV5-F1
#
_cell.length_a   1.000
_cell.length_b   1.000
_cell.length_c   1.000
_cell.angle_alpha   90.00
_cell.angle_beta   90.00
_cell.angle_gamma   90.00
#
_symmetry.space_group_name_H-M   'P 1'
#
loop_
_entity.id
_entity.type
_entity.pdbx_description
1 polymer ?
#
loop_
_entity_poly.entity_id
_entity_poly.type
_entity_poly.pdbx_seq_one_letter_code
_entity_poly.pdbx_strand_id
1 'polypeptide(L)'
;MPEKFVQADGDHEMLVDRNSPESVTAFIKAIRGRQSIVLKEFLLPDPEAVVNEQGQAYCNQFIAALVKNTNVYQSDGAIHQAVSGIQRNFLPGSSWLYYKIYCGSKSADEILLNVIQPLTTELQLGKLISQWFFIRYNDPDFHIQVPDESC
;
A
#
# COMPACT_ATOMS: atom_id res chain seq x y z
N MET A 1 -17.22 -13.53 -31.26
CA MET A 1 -16.04 -12.99 -30.55
C MET A 1 -14.94 -12.72 -31.57
N PRO A 2 -14.16 -11.64 -31.40
CA PRO A 2 -13.00 -11.31 -32.23
C PRO A 2 -11.95 -12.45 -32.26
N GLU A 3 -11.01 -12.40 -33.20
CA GLU A 3 -9.86 -13.33 -33.26
C GLU A 3 -8.87 -13.10 -32.11
N LYS A 4 -8.64 -11.83 -31.77
CA LYS A 4 -7.84 -11.39 -30.62
C LYS A 4 -8.70 -10.59 -29.66
N PHE A 5 -8.60 -10.87 -28.37
CA PHE A 5 -9.31 -10.13 -27.33
C PHE A 5 -8.48 -10.10 -26.05
N VAL A 6 -8.80 -9.19 -25.13
CA VAL A 6 -8.10 -9.06 -23.85
C VAL A 6 -9.00 -9.57 -22.73
N GLN A 7 -8.48 -10.45 -21.90
CA GLN A 7 -9.10 -10.78 -20.61
C GLN A 7 -8.58 -9.79 -19.56
N ALA A 8 -9.48 -9.07 -18.91
CA ALA A 8 -9.14 -8.09 -17.88
C ALA A 8 -9.48 -8.62 -16.48
N ASP A 9 -8.57 -8.44 -15.53
CA ASP A 9 -8.69 -8.80 -14.12
C ASP A 9 -8.06 -7.70 -13.25
N GLY A 10 -8.88 -6.73 -12.82
CA GLY A 10 -8.38 -5.51 -12.19
C GLY A 10 -7.37 -4.79 -13.10
N ASP A 11 -6.15 -4.62 -12.60
CA ASP A 11 -5.04 -3.97 -13.33
C ASP A 11 -4.29 -4.92 -14.27
N HIS A 12 -4.62 -6.22 -14.28
CA HIS A 12 -3.98 -7.20 -15.16
C HIS A 12 -4.79 -7.39 -16.43
N GLU A 13 -4.11 -7.25 -17.57
CA GLU A 13 -4.68 -7.51 -18.89
C GLU A 13 -3.88 -8.61 -19.60
N MET A 14 -4.59 -9.60 -20.12
CA MET A 14 -3.99 -10.72 -20.86
C MET A 14 -4.55 -10.80 -22.27
N LEU A 15 -3.68 -10.63 -23.27
CA LEU A 15 -4.04 -10.83 -24.67
C LEU A 15 -4.28 -12.31 -24.96
N VAL A 16 -5.43 -12.61 -25.55
CA VAL A 16 -5.83 -13.93 -26.00
C VAL A 16 -5.93 -13.94 -27.52
N ASP A 17 -5.12 -14.78 -28.16
CA ASP A 17 -5.17 -15.05 -29.59
C ASP A 17 -5.79 -16.43 -29.82
N ARG A 18 -6.95 -16.47 -30.49
CA ARG A 18 -7.68 -17.71 -30.77
C ARG A 18 -6.94 -18.63 -31.75
N ASN A 19 -5.99 -18.09 -32.52
CA ASN A 19 -5.18 -18.86 -33.45
C ASN A 19 -3.94 -19.49 -32.77
N SER A 20 -3.66 -19.15 -31.50
CA SER A 20 -2.61 -19.79 -30.70
C SER A 20 -3.23 -20.74 -29.66
N PRO A 21 -3.04 -22.06 -29.81
CA PRO A 21 -3.51 -23.05 -28.83
C PRO A 21 -2.99 -22.81 -27.40
N GLU A 22 -1.76 -22.29 -27.28
CA GLU A 22 -1.12 -21.95 -26.02
C GLU A 22 -1.85 -20.78 -25.34
N SER A 23 -2.16 -19.74 -26.11
CA SER A 23 -2.90 -18.57 -25.63
C SER A 23 -4.31 -18.94 -25.16
N VAL A 24 -5.02 -19.78 -25.92
CA VAL A 24 -6.34 -20.31 -25.52
C VAL A 24 -6.24 -21.15 -24.25
N THR A 25 -5.20 -21.98 -24.12
CA THR A 25 -4.98 -22.80 -22.91
C THR A 25 -4.70 -21.92 -21.70
N ALA A 26 -3.89 -20.88 -21.83
CA ALA A 26 -3.63 -19.90 -20.78
C ALA A 26 -4.92 -19.18 -20.36
N PHE A 27 -5.74 -18.76 -21.34
CA PHE A 27 -7.05 -18.17 -21.09
C PHE A 27 -7.97 -19.09 -20.29
N ILE A 28 -8.15 -20.35 -20.72
CA ILE A 28 -8.99 -21.33 -20.03
C ILE A 28 -8.50 -21.55 -18.59
N LYS A 29 -7.19 -21.61 -18.36
CA LYS A 29 -6.62 -21.72 -17.01
C LYS A 29 -6.89 -20.48 -16.17
N ALA A 30 -6.73 -19.29 -16.74
CA ALA A 30 -6.94 -18.02 -16.05
C ALA A 30 -8.40 -17.85 -15.60
N ILE A 31 -9.37 -18.27 -16.41
CA ILE A 31 -10.79 -18.10 -16.09
C ILE A 31 -11.39 -19.24 -15.24
N ARG A 32 -10.66 -20.34 -15.05
CA ARG A 32 -11.17 -21.53 -14.36
C ARG A 32 -11.52 -21.21 -12.90
N GLY A 33 -12.75 -21.54 -12.50
CA GLY A 33 -13.22 -21.34 -11.13
C GLY A 33 -13.74 -19.93 -10.82
N ARG A 34 -13.76 -19.03 -11.81
CA ARG A 34 -14.34 -17.69 -11.68
C ARG A 34 -15.82 -17.69 -12.03
N GLN A 35 -16.63 -16.94 -11.26
CA GLN A 35 -18.07 -16.81 -11.50
C GLN A 35 -18.41 -15.83 -12.64
N SER A 36 -17.52 -14.87 -12.90
CA SER A 36 -17.65 -13.89 -13.99
C SER A 36 -16.27 -13.53 -14.54
N ILE A 37 -16.25 -13.06 -15.79
CA ILE A 37 -15.04 -12.60 -16.48
C ILE A 37 -15.35 -11.32 -17.26
N VAL A 38 -14.35 -10.46 -17.41
CA VAL A 38 -14.43 -9.27 -18.27
C VAL A 38 -13.54 -9.49 -19.48
N LEU A 39 -14.13 -9.36 -20.66
CA LEU A 39 -13.44 -9.39 -21.93
C LEU A 39 -13.51 -8.00 -22.57
N LYS A 40 -12.36 -7.48 -22.98
CA LYS A 40 -12.23 -6.24 -23.74
C LYS A 40 -11.84 -6.57 -25.17
N GLU A 41 -12.26 -5.72 -26.09
CA GLU A 41 -11.74 -5.79 -27.46
C GLU A 41 -10.24 -5.47 -27.48
N PHE A 42 -9.50 -6.16 -28.33
CA PHE A 42 -8.10 -5.81 -28.60
C PHE A 42 -8.06 -4.91 -29.82
N LEU A 43 -7.79 -3.62 -29.60
CA LEU A 43 -7.53 -2.69 -30.68
C LEU A 43 -6.12 -2.95 -31.21
N LEU A 44 -6.02 -3.42 -32.44
CA LEU A 44 -4.72 -3.60 -33.10
C LEU A 44 -4.01 -2.24 -33.17
N PRO A 45 -2.75 -2.13 -32.67
CA PRO A 45 -1.97 -0.96 -32.96
C PRO A 45 -1.81 -0.84 -34.47
N ASP A 46 -2.01 0.37 -35.00
CA ASP A 46 -1.76 0.65 -36.41
C ASP A 46 -0.32 0.24 -36.74
N PRO A 47 -0.10 -0.74 -37.65
CA PRO A 47 1.21 -1.29 -37.92
C PRO A 47 2.20 -0.26 -38.48
N GLU A 48 1.73 0.90 -38.94
CA GLU A 48 2.59 2.00 -39.37
C GLU A 48 2.91 3.01 -38.25
N ALA A 49 2.31 2.90 -37.05
CA ALA A 49 2.41 3.93 -36.03
C ALA A 49 3.82 4.06 -35.41
N VAL A 50 4.44 2.93 -35.03
CA VAL A 50 5.80 2.91 -34.46
C VAL A 50 6.49 1.64 -34.92
N VAL A 51 7.45 1.76 -35.83
CA VAL A 51 8.23 0.65 -36.39
C VAL A 51 9.72 0.77 -36.11
N ASN A 52 10.44 -0.36 -36.07
CA ASN A 52 11.90 -0.37 -36.02
C ASN A 52 12.53 -0.07 -37.41
N GLU A 53 13.87 -0.03 -37.48
CA GLU A 53 14.62 0.17 -38.73
C GLU A 53 14.33 -0.91 -39.81
N GLN A 54 13.80 -2.06 -39.40
CA GLN A 54 13.42 -3.17 -40.28
C GLN A 54 11.92 -3.15 -40.66
N GLY A 55 11.17 -2.11 -40.27
CA GLY A 55 9.75 -1.96 -40.57
C GLY A 55 8.80 -2.82 -39.71
N GLN A 56 9.27 -3.36 -38.59
CA GLN A 56 8.45 -4.17 -37.67
C GLN A 56 7.81 -3.28 -36.60
N ALA A 57 6.50 -3.41 -36.42
CA ALA A 57 5.73 -2.61 -35.47
C ALA A 57 5.99 -2.97 -33.99
N TYR A 58 5.96 -1.97 -33.13
CA TYR A 58 5.96 -2.12 -31.67
C TYR A 58 4.56 -1.97 -31.08
N CYS A 59 4.32 -2.66 -29.95
CA CYS A 59 3.20 -2.33 -29.07
C CYS A 59 3.67 -1.25 -28.08
N ASN A 60 3.33 0.01 -28.35
CA ASN A 60 3.82 1.16 -27.59
C ASN A 60 2.71 1.79 -26.73
N GLN A 61 3.11 2.35 -25.59
CA GLN A 61 2.26 3.16 -24.72
C GLN A 61 2.87 4.56 -24.59
N PHE A 62 2.05 5.60 -24.74
CA PHE A 62 2.47 6.99 -24.51
C PHE A 62 1.90 7.50 -23.19
N ILE A 63 2.73 8.20 -22.42
CA ILE A 63 2.32 8.92 -21.21
C ILE A 63 2.50 10.41 -21.51
N ALA A 64 1.40 11.15 -21.54
CA ALA A 64 1.40 12.60 -21.70
C ALA A 64 0.99 13.27 -20.39
N ALA A 65 1.79 14.23 -19.93
CA ALA A 65 1.45 15.06 -18.77
C ALA A 65 1.00 16.44 -19.25
N LEU A 66 -0.22 16.84 -18.87
CA LEU A 66 -0.71 18.19 -19.11
C LEU A 66 -0.51 19.03 -17.85
N VAL A 67 0.31 20.08 -17.96
CA VAL A 67 0.58 21.01 -16.86
C VAL A 67 -0.10 22.34 -17.16
N LYS A 68 -0.75 22.92 -16.14
CA LYS A 68 -1.31 24.26 -16.26
C LYS A 68 -0.24 25.29 -15.91
N ASN A 69 0.07 26.19 -16.82
CA ASN A 69 1.05 27.27 -16.61
C ASN A 69 0.50 28.47 -15.82
N THR A 70 -0.71 28.36 -15.27
CA THR A 70 -1.30 29.38 -14.41
C THR A 70 -1.39 28.84 -12.99
N ASN A 71 -0.98 29.64 -12.02
CA ASN A 71 -1.11 29.27 -10.62
C ASN A 71 -2.62 29.17 -10.26
N VAL A 72 -3.12 27.97 -9.98
CA VAL A 72 -4.54 27.72 -9.64
C VAL A 72 -4.76 27.78 -8.14
N TYR A 73 -3.75 27.39 -7.38
CA TYR A 73 -3.77 27.43 -5.94
C TYR A 73 -3.18 28.76 -5.49
N GLN A 74 -4.04 29.65 -5.00
CA GLN A 74 -3.60 30.69 -4.09
C GLN A 74 -3.48 30.02 -2.72
N SER A 75 -2.27 29.93 -2.18
CA SER A 75 -2.13 29.58 -0.77
C SER A 75 -2.77 30.70 0.04
N ASP A 76 -3.96 30.48 0.59
CA ASP A 76 -4.39 31.27 1.73
C ASP A 76 -3.35 30.99 2.80
N GLY A 77 -2.51 31.99 3.09
CA GLY A 77 -1.34 31.90 3.93
C GLY A 77 -1.69 31.70 5.40
N ALA A 78 -2.52 30.70 5.72
CA ALA A 78 -2.59 30.11 7.04
C ALA A 78 -1.26 29.38 7.27
N ILE A 79 -0.23 30.17 7.54
CA ILE A 79 0.97 29.70 8.22
C ILE A 79 0.45 29.19 9.55
N HIS A 80 0.36 27.87 9.71
CA HIS A 80 0.33 27.28 11.05
C HIS A 80 1.58 27.81 11.74
N GLN A 81 1.42 28.79 12.61
CA GLN A 81 2.52 29.28 13.43
C GLN A 81 3.12 28.06 14.10
N ALA A 82 4.41 27.81 13.85
CA ALA A 82 5.11 26.74 14.54
C ALA A 82 5.02 27.04 16.03
N VAL A 83 4.22 26.26 16.75
CA VAL A 83 4.08 26.40 18.20
C VAL A 83 5.45 26.09 18.80
N SER A 84 6.16 27.14 19.20
CA SER A 84 7.44 27.02 19.89
C SER A 84 7.19 26.65 21.36
N GLY A 85 8.06 25.85 21.96
CA GLY A 85 7.96 25.46 23.37
C GLY A 85 7.26 24.13 23.66
N ILE A 86 6.82 23.36 22.66
CA ILE A 86 6.35 21.98 22.88
C ILE A 86 7.57 21.07 23.02
N GLN A 87 7.70 20.41 24.18
CA GLN A 87 8.67 19.34 24.38
C GLN A 87 8.27 18.12 23.53
N ARG A 88 9.07 17.82 22.51
CA ARG A 88 8.83 16.67 21.60
C ARG A 88 9.62 15.42 21.98
N ASN A 89 10.71 15.60 22.72
CA ASN A 89 11.61 14.52 23.10
C ASN A 89 11.45 14.25 24.60
N PHE A 90 10.99 13.03 24.89
CA PHE A 90 10.93 12.46 26.22
C PHE A 90 12.08 11.48 26.36
N LEU A 91 12.97 11.75 27.31
CA LEU A 91 14.07 10.82 27.64
C LEU A 91 13.53 9.69 28.52
N PRO A 92 14.16 8.51 28.52
CA PRO A 92 13.84 7.46 29.48
C PRO A 92 13.93 8.01 30.91
N GLY A 93 12.86 7.83 31.71
CA GLY A 93 12.74 8.41 33.06
C GLY A 93 12.12 9.81 33.13
N SER A 94 11.70 10.38 32.00
CA SER A 94 10.76 11.51 31.97
C SER A 94 9.31 11.01 32.00
N SER A 95 8.33 11.89 31.78
CA SER A 95 6.90 11.57 31.93
C SER A 95 6.41 10.43 31.02
N TRP A 96 7.13 10.15 29.93
CA TRP A 96 6.78 9.12 28.97
C TRP A 96 7.95 8.16 28.76
N LEU A 97 7.67 6.88 28.86
CA LEU A 97 8.55 5.80 28.44
C LEU A 97 7.88 5.08 27.27
N TYR A 98 8.66 4.61 26.30
CA TYR A 98 8.12 3.82 25.21
C TYR A 98 9.04 2.65 24.89
N TYR A 99 8.41 1.53 24.54
CA TYR A 99 9.11 0.31 24.14
C TYR A 99 8.79 -0.02 22.68
N LYS A 100 9.83 -0.32 21.90
CA LYS A 100 9.72 -0.86 20.55
C LYS A 100 9.87 -2.37 20.60
N ILE A 101 8.81 -3.10 20.28
CA ILE A 101 8.77 -4.57 20.31
C ILE A 101 8.65 -5.08 18.87
N TYR A 102 9.78 -5.50 18.31
CA TYR A 102 9.85 -6.11 16.99
C TYR A 102 9.29 -7.53 17.04
N CYS A 103 8.27 -7.82 16.23
CA CYS A 103 7.59 -9.11 16.24
C CYS A 103 6.91 -9.38 14.89
N GLY A 104 6.46 -10.61 14.65
CA GLY A 104 5.61 -10.92 13.50
C GLY A 104 4.20 -10.35 13.70
N SER A 105 3.53 -9.98 12.61
CA SER A 105 2.17 -9.41 12.65
C SER A 105 1.13 -10.28 13.35
N LYS A 106 1.27 -11.61 13.27
CA LYS A 106 0.42 -12.56 14.02
C LYS A 106 0.78 -12.66 15.50
N SER A 107 2.06 -12.64 15.82
CA SER A 107 2.56 -12.70 17.21
C SER A 107 2.28 -11.40 17.98
N ALA A 108 2.06 -10.30 17.27
CA ALA A 108 1.71 -9.00 17.83
C ALA A 108 0.46 -9.07 18.73
N ASP A 109 -0.59 -9.74 18.27
CA ASP A 109 -1.84 -9.91 19.03
C ASP A 109 -1.61 -10.74 20.29
N GLU A 110 -0.85 -11.83 20.17
CA GLU A 110 -0.52 -12.70 21.30
C GLU A 110 0.32 -11.97 22.36
N ILE A 111 1.30 -11.18 21.94
CA ILE A 111 2.14 -10.37 22.85
C ILE A 111 1.28 -9.33 23.57
N LEU A 112 0.38 -8.64 22.85
CA LEU A 112 -0.50 -7.64 23.44
C LEU A 112 -1.42 -8.24 24.50
N LEU A 113 -2.06 -9.37 24.21
CA LEU A 113 -3.05 -10.01 25.08
C LEU A 113 -2.41 -10.76 26.26
N ASN A 114 -1.34 -11.50 26.01
CA ASN A 114 -0.81 -12.45 27.00
C ASN A 114 0.37 -11.89 27.80
N VAL A 115 1.00 -10.79 27.34
CA VAL A 115 2.18 -10.22 28.00
C VAL A 115 1.94 -8.77 28.41
N ILE A 116 1.60 -7.90 27.46
CA ILE A 116 1.50 -6.45 27.71
C ILE A 116 0.29 -6.13 28.58
N GLN A 117 -0.89 -6.70 28.29
CA GLN A 117 -2.10 -6.42 29.05
C GLN A 117 -1.98 -6.85 30.54
N PRO A 118 -1.53 -8.07 30.89
CA PRO A 118 -1.32 -8.43 32.30
C PRO A 118 -0.30 -7.53 32.99
N LEU A 119 0.84 -7.27 32.34
CA LEU A 119 1.90 -6.44 32.89
C LEU A 119 1.42 -5.01 33.18
N THR A 120 0.80 -4.36 32.21
CA THR A 120 0.29 -2.98 32.37
C THR A 120 -0.81 -2.91 33.42
N THR A 121 -1.63 -3.95 33.55
CA THR A 121 -2.64 -4.06 34.61
C THR A 121 -1.98 -4.09 36.00
N GLU A 122 -0.95 -4.90 36.19
CA GLU A 122 -0.18 -4.96 37.44
C GLU A 122 0.49 -3.62 37.77
N LEU A 123 1.10 -2.98 36.77
CA LEU A 123 1.75 -1.68 36.93
C LEU A 123 0.76 -0.56 37.28
N GLN A 124 -0.45 -0.56 36.68
CA GLN A 124 -1.52 0.37 37.03
C GLN A 124 -2.04 0.15 38.45
N LEU A 125 -2.23 -1.11 38.86
CA LEU A 125 -2.62 -1.44 40.24
C LEU A 125 -1.56 -1.00 41.26
N GLY A 126 -0.29 -1.15 40.90
CA GLY A 126 0.86 -0.65 41.66
C GLY A 126 1.04 0.88 41.63
N LYS A 127 0.22 1.61 40.85
CA LYS A 127 0.32 3.06 40.61
C LYS A 127 1.69 3.49 40.10
N LEU A 128 2.32 2.65 39.28
CA LEU A 128 3.59 2.95 38.62
C LEU A 128 3.37 3.64 37.28
N ILE A 129 2.24 3.37 36.63
CA ILE A 129 1.83 4.02 35.38
C ILE A 129 0.38 4.51 35.50
N SER A 130 0.08 5.64 34.86
CA SER A 130 -1.26 6.26 34.84
C SER A 130 -2.05 5.81 33.61
N GLN A 131 -1.43 5.86 32.43
CA GLN A 131 -2.04 5.53 31.15
C GLN A 131 -1.06 4.76 30.26
N TRP A 132 -1.61 3.94 29.37
CA TRP A 132 -0.85 3.29 28.32
C TRP A 132 -1.72 3.09 27.09
N PHE A 133 -1.08 3.00 25.92
CA PHE A 133 -1.71 2.61 24.67
C PHE A 133 -0.70 1.87 23.81
N PHE A 134 -1.10 1.41 22.62
CA PHE A 134 -0.17 0.82 21.66
C PHE A 134 -0.46 1.30 20.24
N ILE A 135 0.57 1.34 19.40
CA ILE A 135 0.49 1.61 17.96
C ILE A 135 1.26 0.52 17.21
N ARG A 136 0.73 0.08 16.07
CA ARG A 136 1.41 -0.85 15.15
C ARG A 136 2.10 -0.09 14.04
N TYR A 137 3.37 -0.40 13.80
CA TYR A 137 4.17 0.19 12.75
C TYR A 137 4.71 -0.89 11.82
N ASN A 138 4.92 -0.51 10.56
CA ASN A 138 5.46 -1.36 9.50
C ASN A 138 6.77 -0.80 8.90
N ASP A 139 7.60 -0.09 9.68
CA ASP A 139 8.79 0.56 9.12
C ASP A 139 9.97 0.61 10.13
N PRO A 140 11.16 0.04 9.84
CA PRO A 140 11.52 -0.78 8.67
C PRO A 140 11.02 -2.22 8.74
N ASP A 141 10.71 -2.71 9.95
CA ASP A 141 10.13 -4.02 10.21
C ASP A 141 8.85 -3.87 11.05
N PHE A 142 7.99 -4.89 11.03
CA PHE A 142 6.77 -4.90 11.85
C PHE A 142 7.14 -4.82 13.34
N HIS A 143 6.58 -3.83 14.03
CA HIS A 143 6.76 -3.69 15.47
C HIS A 143 5.57 -3.01 16.15
N ILE A 144 5.43 -3.28 17.44
CA ILE A 144 4.50 -2.57 18.31
C ILE A 144 5.28 -1.52 19.10
N GLN A 145 4.74 -0.31 19.18
CA GLN A 145 5.18 0.69 20.15
C GLN A 145 4.19 0.76 21.30
N VAL A 146 4.68 0.62 22.53
CA VAL A 146 3.89 0.71 23.76
C VAL A 146 4.44 1.86 24.60
N PRO A 147 3.87 3.07 24.47
CA PRO A 147 4.12 4.16 25.39
C PRO A 147 3.33 3.99 26.68
N ASP A 148 3.98 4.27 27.80
CA ASP A 148 3.39 4.41 29.12
C ASP A 148 3.70 5.78 29.73
N GLU A 149 2.71 6.35 30.41
CA GLU A 149 2.85 7.57 31.19
C GLU A 149 3.09 7.19 32.65
N SER A 150 4.25 7.59 33.19
CA SER A 150 4.60 7.34 34.59
C SER A 150 3.85 8.32 35.52
N CYS A 151 3.45 7.84 36.70
CA CYS A 151 2.74 8.65 37.71
C CYS A 151 3.59 9.76 38.35
#